data_AF-A0A929VNE5-F1
#
_entry.id   AF-A0A929VNE5-F1
#
_cell.length_a   1.000
_cell.length_b   1.000
_cell.length_c   1.000
_cell.angle_alpha   90.00
_cell.angle_beta   90.00
_cell.angle_gamma   90.00
#
_symmetry.space_group_name_H-M   'P 1'
#
loop_
_entity.id
_entity.type
_entity.pdbx_description
1 polymer ?
#
loop_
_entity_poly.entity_id
_entity_poly.type
_entity_poly.pdbx_seq_one_letter_code
_entity_poly.pdbx_strand_id
1 'polypeptide(L)' 'LEYIIVHELTHLVEKNHNKRFYNIVEKYCPNYKQIQRKLNSN' A
#
# COMPACT_ATOMS: atom_id res chain seq x y z
N LEU A 1 -1.25 3.61 10.05
CA LEU A 1 0.17 3.32 10.34
C LEU A 1 0.67 2.09 9.58
N GLU A 2 0.06 0.91 9.77
CA GLU A 2 0.45 -0.35 9.07
C GLU A 2 0.51 -0.22 7.54
N TYR A 3 -0.50 0.39 6.91
CA TYR A 3 -0.50 0.66 5.47
C TYR A 3 0.73 1.45 5.00
N ILE A 4 1.14 2.47 5.75
CA ILE A 4 2.30 3.32 5.39
C ILE A 4 3.58 2.48 5.49
N ILE A 5 3.73 1.67 6.53
CA ILE A 5 4.90 0.79 6.68
C ILE A 5 4.96 -0.21 5.51
N VAL A 6 3.85 -0.87 5.19
CA VAL A 6 3.80 -1.81 4.05
C VAL A 6 4.05 -1.09 2.73
N HIS A 7 3.54 0.14 2.54
CA HIS A 7 3.77 0.96 1.36
C HIS A 7 5.26 1.26 1.17
N GLU A 8 5.93 1.78 2.20
CA GLU A 8 7.36 2.12 2.13
C GLU A 8 8.25 0.89 1.99
N LEU A 9 7.92 -0.21 2.66
CA LEU A 9 8.66 -1.47 2.48
C LEU A 9 8.47 -2.05 1.07
N THR A 10 7.30 -1.86 0.45
CA THR A 10 7.05 -2.33 -0.91
C THR A 10 7.95 -1.60 -1.92
N HIS A 11 8.30 -0.33 -1.68
CA HIS A 11 9.23 0.43 -2.53
C HIS A 11 10.63 -0.18 -2.61
N LEU A 12 11.03 -1.00 -1.63
CA LEU A 12 12.28 -1.76 -1.68
C LEU A 12 12.27 -2.86 -2.74
N VAL A 13 11.08 -3.33 -3.14
CA VAL A 13 10.88 -4.45 -4.09
C VAL A 13 10.32 -3.99 -5.44
N GLU A 14 9.48 -2.95 -5.44
CA GLU A 14 8.87 -2.35 -6.62
C GLU A 14 8.77 -0.84 -6.42
N LYS A 15 9.51 -0.05 -7.21
CA LYS A 15 9.60 1.41 -7.04
C LYS A 15 8.37 2.17 -7.56
N ASN A 16 7.63 1.57 -8.50
CA ASN A 16 6.52 2.23 -9.19
C ASN A 16 5.19 1.77 -8.60
N HIS A 17 4.22 2.67 -8.43
CA HIS A 17 2.85 2.33 -8.00
C HIS A 17 2.00 1.68 -9.11
N ASN A 18 2.52 0.61 -9.73
CA ASN A 18 1.85 -0.15 -10.77
C ASN A 18 1.04 -1.33 -10.18
N LYS A 19 0.43 -2.15 -11.05
CA LYS A 19 -0.35 -3.33 -10.60
C LYS A 19 0.45 -4.27 -9.71
N ARG A 20 1.75 -4.47 -9.97
CA ARG A 20 2.61 -5.34 -9.16
C ARG A 20 2.81 -4.78 -7.76
N PHE A 21 3.02 -3.46 -7.62
CA PHE A 21 3.09 -2.79 -6.32
C PHE A 21 1.83 -3.04 -5.49
N TYR A 22 0.66 -2.78 -6.06
CA TYR A 22 -0.60 -2.97 -5.33
C TYR A 22 -0.89 -4.43 -5.00
N ASN A 23 -0.47 -5.38 -5.84
CA ASN A 23 -0.57 -6.80 -5.50
C ASN A 23 0.29 -7.16 -4.26
N ILE A 24 1.48 -6.58 -4.12
CA ILE A 24 2.34 -6.79 -2.95
C ILE A 24 1.73 -6.13 -1.72
N VAL A 25 1.25 -4.89 -1.83
CA VAL A 25 0.56 -4.19 -0.75
C VAL A 25 -0.68 -4.98 -0.30
N GLU A 26 -1.52 -5.45 -1.23
CA GLU A 26 -2.74 -6.20 -0.91
C GLU A 26 -2.44 -7.55 -0.23
N LYS A 27 -1.32 -8.20 -0.59
CA LYS A 27 -0.87 -9.44 0.06
C LYS A 27 -0.60 -9.26 1.55
N TYR A 28 -0.01 -8.14 1.96
CA TYR A 28 0.37 -7.89 3.36
C TYR A 28 -0.61 -6.97 4.11
N CYS A 29 -1.43 -6.20 3.38
CA CYS A 29 -2.44 -5.30 3.91
C CYS A 29 -3.71 -5.38 3.04
N PRO A 30 -4.55 -6.43 3.20
CA PRO A 30 -5.72 -6.65 2.33
C PRO A 30 -6.75 -5.52 2.37
N ASN A 31 -6.81 -4.77 3.47
CA ASN A 31 -7.70 -3.63 3.68
C ASN A 31 -7.09 -2.27 3.25
N TYR A 32 -5.95 -2.27 2.54
CA TYR A 32 -5.23 -1.03 2.17
C TYR A 32 -6.12 -0.01 1.45
N LYS A 33 -7.03 -0.45 0.57
CA LYS A 33 -7.96 0.44 -0.16
C LYS A 33 -8.85 1.25 0.79
N GLN A 34 -9.30 0.66 1.90
CA GLN A 34 -10.12 1.35 2.89
C GLN A 34 -9.29 2.35 3.70
N ILE A 35 -8.07 1.96 4.08
CA ILE A 35 -7.13 2.82 4.81
C ILE A 35 -6.71 4.01 3.93
N GLN A 36 -6.39 3.78 2.66
CA GLN A 36 -6.04 4.80 1.69
C GLN A 36 -7.18 5.81 1.48
N ARG A 37 -8.43 5.34 1.35
CA ARG A 37 -9.60 6.22 1.27
C ARG A 37 -9.74 7.11 2.51
N LYS A 38 -9.55 6.55 3.70
CA LYS A 38 -9.59 7.31 4.97
C LYS A 38 -8.48 8.36 5.03
N LEU A 39 -7.27 8.04 4.55
CA LEU A 39 -6.14 8.97 4.52
C LEU A 39 -6.34 10.11 3.50
N ASN A 40 -6.97 9.83 2.36
CA ASN A 40 -7.22 10.83 1.32
C ASN A 40 -8.45 11.74 1.60
N SER A 41 -9.21 11.47 2.67
CA SER A 41 -10.44 12.22 3.02
C SER A 41 -10.23 13.20 4.18
N ASN A 42 -8.99 13.43 4.58
CA ASN A 42 -8.55 14.46 5.53
C ASN A 42 -7.72 15.52 4.78
#